data_AF-A0A9P5G4H1-F1
#
_entry.id   AF-A0A9P5G4H1-F1
#
_cell.length_a   1.000
_cell.length_b   1.000
_cell.length_c   1.000
_cell.angle_alpha   90.00
_cell.angle_beta   90.00
_cell.angle_gamma   90.00
#
_symmetry.space_group_name_H-M   'P 1'
#
loop_
_entity.id
_entity.type
_entity.pdbx_description
1 polymer ?
#
loop_
_entity_poly.entity_id
_entity_poly.type
_entity_poly.pdbx_seq_one_letter_code
_entity_poly.pdbx_strand_id
1 'polypeptide(L)'
;MKLASKDEVRDYTTAIVIGGLKGAAVGTGISIGLRYWVQRHSALYRSMTPTFKTFFFLVPVLGCGITTTEWASLKFDMDTYDFGEGDKKVQEERKKFEQLPLMERIKISANKHKYKIIVGTWAASLGGSFWWVNRDKYMSSSQKLVQARMYAQALTVVILLGSMLMSVNSMQNSKAQDESWKIIAAEEEEREKAAGEPTRLQHISAHKHEGKKD
;
A
#
# COMPACT_ATOMS: atom_id res chain seq x y z
N MET A 1 -19.25 31.05 -0.74
CA MET A 1 -18.77 29.72 -1.14
C MET A 1 -18.38 29.79 -2.62
N LYS A 2 -17.17 29.35 -2.99
CA LYS A 2 -16.86 29.13 -4.41
C LYS A 2 -17.69 27.93 -4.87
N LEU A 3 -18.48 28.09 -5.93
CA LEU A 3 -19.19 26.98 -6.55
C LEU A 3 -18.16 26.15 -7.32
N ALA A 4 -18.16 24.83 -7.12
CA ALA A 4 -17.28 23.92 -7.86
C ALA A 4 -17.52 24.09 -9.37
N SER A 5 -16.44 24.17 -10.14
CA SER A 5 -16.55 24.22 -11.60
C SER A 5 -17.16 22.91 -12.12
N LYS A 6 -17.91 22.98 -13.23
CA LYS A 6 -18.48 21.78 -13.87
C LYS A 6 -17.40 20.75 -14.24
N ASP A 7 -16.20 21.23 -14.58
CA ASP A 7 -15.06 20.36 -14.88
C ASP A 7 -14.52 19.66 -13.62
N GLU A 8 -14.43 20.36 -12.50
CA GLU A 8 -13.97 19.79 -11.22
C GLU A 8 -14.92 18.70 -10.71
N VAL A 9 -16.24 18.91 -10.85
CA VAL A 9 -17.26 17.90 -10.49
C VAL A 9 -17.12 16.65 -11.38
N ARG A 10 -16.81 16.82 -12.67
CA ARG A 10 -16.61 15.69 -13.59
C ARG A 10 -15.35 14.90 -13.23
N ASP A 11 -14.27 15.57 -12.87
CA ASP A 11 -13.02 14.92 -12.51
C ASP A 11 -13.14 14.18 -11.17
N TYR A 12 -13.81 14.80 -10.18
CA TYR A 12 -14.14 14.19 -8.91
C TYR A 12 -15.01 12.93 -9.07
N THR A 13 -16.11 13.03 -9.84
CA THR A 13 -17.00 11.88 -10.08
C THR A 13 -16.29 10.76 -10.81
N THR A 14 -15.42 11.08 -11.78
CA THR A 14 -14.61 10.07 -12.49
C THR A 14 -13.64 9.37 -11.54
N ALA A 15 -12.92 10.13 -10.69
CA ALA A 15 -11.96 9.57 -9.73
C ALA A 15 -12.64 8.61 -8.73
N ILE A 16 -13.81 8.99 -8.20
CA ILE A 16 -14.60 8.18 -7.30
C ILE A 16 -15.15 6.94 -7.98
N VAL A 17 -15.73 7.08 -9.18
CA VAL A 17 -16.28 5.92 -9.91
C VAL A 17 -15.19 4.90 -10.18
N ILE A 18 -14.00 5.34 -10.60
CA ILE A 18 -12.85 4.43 -10.81
C ILE A 18 -12.44 3.77 -9.49
N GLY A 19 -12.37 4.53 -8.40
CA GLY A 19 -12.07 4.03 -7.06
C GLY A 19 -13.06 2.97 -6.60
N GLY A 20 -14.36 3.25 -6.72
CA GLY A 20 -15.45 2.34 -6.38
C GLY A 20 -15.47 1.09 -7.25
N LEU A 21 -15.25 1.21 -8.57
CA LEU A 21 -15.19 0.07 -9.49
C LEU A 21 -14.05 -0.88 -9.12
N LYS A 22 -12.89 -0.32 -8.77
CA LYS A 22 -11.73 -1.11 -8.31
C LYS A 22 -12.04 -1.84 -7.00
N GLY A 23 -12.67 -1.18 -6.03
CA GLY A 23 -13.07 -1.80 -4.77
C GLY A 23 -14.13 -2.87 -4.94
N ALA A 24 -15.11 -2.64 -5.81
CA ALA A 24 -16.14 -3.61 -6.14
C ALA A 24 -15.55 -4.85 -6.83
N ALA A 25 -14.58 -4.68 -7.73
CA ALA A 25 -13.89 -5.81 -8.38
C ALA A 25 -13.14 -6.67 -7.34
N VAL A 26 -12.41 -6.03 -6.41
CA VAL A 26 -11.73 -6.72 -5.30
C VAL A 26 -12.73 -7.43 -4.39
N GLY A 27 -13.79 -6.73 -3.97
CA GLY A 27 -14.84 -7.29 -3.12
C GLY A 27 -15.59 -8.45 -3.78
N THR A 28 -15.74 -8.43 -5.11
CA THR A 28 -16.33 -9.54 -5.88
C THR A 28 -15.42 -10.76 -5.84
N GLY A 29 -14.11 -10.59 -6.02
CA GLY A 29 -13.13 -11.67 -5.86
C GLY A 29 -13.18 -12.32 -4.47
N ILE A 30 -13.23 -11.50 -3.42
CA ILE A 30 -13.37 -11.97 -2.03
C ILE A 30 -14.68 -12.73 -1.85
N SER A 31 -15.78 -12.21 -2.36
CA SER A 31 -17.12 -12.80 -2.20
C SER A 31 -17.25 -14.15 -2.91
N ILE A 32 -16.63 -14.31 -4.09
CA ILE A 32 -16.56 -15.60 -4.79
C ILE A 32 -15.75 -16.62 -3.96
N GLY A 33 -14.58 -16.21 -3.45
CA GLY A 33 -13.74 -17.06 -2.61
C GLY A 33 -14.44 -17.51 -1.33
N LEU A 34 -15.08 -16.57 -0.63
CA LEU A 34 -15.81 -16.84 0.61
C LEU A 34 -17.00 -17.76 0.34
N ARG A 35 -17.78 -17.51 -0.72
CA ARG A 35 -18.87 -18.39 -1.13
C ARG A 35 -18.39 -19.82 -1.37
N TYR A 36 -17.30 -20.00 -2.13
CA TYR A 36 -16.75 -21.32 -2.43
C TYR A 36 -16.32 -22.06 -1.15
N TRP A 37 -15.66 -21.35 -0.23
CA TRP A 37 -15.19 -21.92 1.03
C TRP A 37 -16.34 -22.30 1.97
N VAL A 38 -17.28 -21.38 2.22
CA VAL A 38 -18.41 -21.60 3.12
C VAL A 38 -19.36 -22.69 2.58
N GLN A 39 -19.57 -22.75 1.26
CA GLN A 39 -20.39 -23.79 0.63
C GLN A 39 -19.89 -25.21 0.93
N ARG A 40 -18.56 -25.39 1.07
CA ARG A 40 -17.94 -26.69 1.31
C ARG A 40 -17.93 -27.06 2.80
N HIS A 41 -17.73 -26.09 3.69
CA HIS A 41 -17.50 -26.34 5.11
C HIS A 41 -18.75 -26.18 5.98
N SER A 42 -19.74 -25.37 5.58
CA SER A 42 -20.93 -25.11 6.39
C SER A 42 -22.16 -25.83 5.82
N ALA A 43 -22.84 -26.62 6.65
CA ALA A 43 -24.14 -27.19 6.31
C ALA A 43 -25.25 -26.11 6.36
N LEU A 44 -25.11 -25.15 7.27
CA LEU A 44 -26.05 -24.03 7.44
C LEU A 44 -26.15 -23.17 6.17
N TYR A 45 -25.01 -22.83 5.57
CA TYR A 45 -25.01 -22.01 4.34
C TYR A 45 -25.64 -22.76 3.14
N ARG A 46 -25.56 -24.09 3.12
CA ARG A 46 -26.20 -24.89 2.08
C ARG A 46 -27.72 -24.84 2.18
N SER A 47 -28.28 -24.92 3.39
CA SER A 47 -29.72 -24.85 3.65
C SER A 47 -30.32 -23.45 3.64
N MET A 48 -29.50 -22.38 3.63
CA MET A 48 -29.99 -21.00 3.56
C MET A 48 -30.74 -20.68 2.26
N THR A 49 -31.71 -19.78 2.38
CA THR A 49 -32.47 -19.26 1.24
C THR A 49 -31.58 -18.47 0.28
N PRO A 50 -31.97 -18.35 -1.00
CA PRO A 50 -31.20 -17.59 -2.00
C PRO A 50 -30.95 -16.13 -1.58
N THR A 51 -31.91 -15.49 -0.92
CA THR A 51 -31.81 -14.10 -0.47
C THR A 51 -30.68 -13.87 0.52
N PHE A 52 -30.48 -14.77 1.49
CA PHE A 52 -29.36 -14.66 2.42
C PHE A 52 -28.03 -14.90 1.71
N LYS A 53 -27.99 -15.82 0.74
CA LYS A 53 -26.77 -16.10 -0.04
C LYS A 53 -26.33 -14.88 -0.85
N THR A 54 -27.27 -14.17 -1.48
CA THR A 54 -26.96 -12.93 -2.21
C THR A 54 -26.58 -11.79 -1.28
N PHE A 55 -27.19 -11.69 -0.10
CA PHE A 55 -26.80 -10.69 0.90
C PHE A 55 -25.34 -10.86 1.34
N PHE A 56 -24.92 -12.06 1.74
CA PHE A 56 -23.53 -12.32 2.11
C PHE A 56 -22.54 -12.14 0.95
N PHE A 57 -23.00 -12.32 -0.29
CA PHE A 57 -22.20 -12.02 -1.46
C PHE A 57 -22.06 -10.50 -1.70
N LEU A 58 -23.10 -9.72 -1.43
CA LEU A 58 -23.12 -8.29 -1.71
C LEU A 58 -22.35 -7.48 -0.66
N VAL A 59 -22.36 -7.90 0.61
CA VAL A 59 -21.74 -7.17 1.72
C VAL A 59 -20.26 -6.85 1.49
N PRO A 60 -19.38 -7.80 1.11
CA PRO A 60 -17.97 -7.48 0.86
C PRO A 60 -17.77 -6.63 -0.39
N VAL A 61 -18.61 -6.80 -1.43
CA VAL A 61 -18.57 -5.99 -2.65
C VAL A 61 -18.83 -4.52 -2.33
N LEU A 62 -19.91 -4.24 -1.60
CA LEU A 62 -20.27 -2.89 -1.20
C LEU A 62 -19.28 -2.31 -0.20
N GLY A 63 -18.89 -3.08 0.83
CA GLY A 63 -17.94 -2.62 1.84
C GLY A 63 -16.59 -2.20 1.24
N CYS A 64 -16.03 -3.03 0.35
CA CYS A 64 -14.80 -2.67 -0.36
C CYS A 64 -15.00 -1.51 -1.33
N GLY A 65 -16.11 -1.48 -2.07
CA GLY A 65 -16.42 -0.40 -3.02
C GLY A 65 -16.59 0.97 -2.36
N ILE A 66 -17.30 1.03 -1.23
CA ILE A 66 -17.48 2.27 -0.46
C ILE A 66 -16.13 2.71 0.13
N THR A 67 -15.38 1.81 0.74
CA THR A 67 -14.08 2.17 1.35
C THR A 67 -13.09 2.73 0.32
N THR A 68 -12.99 2.13 -0.87
CA THR A 68 -12.08 2.64 -1.91
C THR A 68 -12.58 3.93 -2.55
N THR A 69 -13.90 4.14 -2.56
CA THR A 69 -14.52 5.41 -2.96
C THR A 69 -14.11 6.53 -2.00
N GLU A 70 -14.21 6.30 -0.69
CA GLU A 70 -13.79 7.27 0.34
C GLU A 70 -12.30 7.61 0.20
N TRP A 71 -11.45 6.61 -0.03
CA TRP A 71 -10.01 6.83 -0.22
C TRP A 71 -9.72 7.60 -1.51
N ALA A 72 -10.50 7.39 -2.57
CA ALA A 72 -10.39 8.12 -3.81
C ALA A 72 -10.86 9.58 -3.64
N SER A 73 -11.94 9.81 -2.88
CA SER A 73 -12.41 11.15 -2.53
C SER A 73 -11.35 11.93 -1.76
N LEU A 74 -10.84 11.36 -0.66
CA LEU A 74 -9.80 11.98 0.15
C LEU A 74 -8.56 12.31 -0.67
N LYS A 75 -8.16 11.38 -1.55
CA LYS A 75 -7.01 11.59 -2.42
C LYS A 75 -7.25 12.72 -3.42
N PHE A 76 -8.44 12.80 -4.01
CA PHE A 76 -8.79 13.88 -4.93
C PHE A 76 -8.78 15.23 -4.21
N ASP A 77 -9.32 15.30 -3.00
CA ASP A 77 -9.34 16.53 -2.20
C ASP A 77 -7.91 16.97 -1.85
N MET A 78 -7.03 16.04 -1.49
CA MET A 78 -5.62 16.34 -1.22
C MET A 78 -4.82 16.78 -2.45
N ASP A 79 -5.07 16.17 -3.62
CA ASP A 79 -4.39 16.52 -4.88
C ASP A 79 -4.95 17.84 -5.48
N THR A 80 -6.21 18.21 -5.19
CA THR A 80 -6.90 19.40 -5.76
C THR A 80 -6.74 20.63 -4.88
N TYR A 81 -6.92 20.46 -3.57
CA TYR A 81 -6.79 21.52 -2.60
C TYR A 81 -5.46 21.30 -1.89
N ASP A 82 -4.47 22.12 -2.26
CA ASP A 82 -3.08 22.11 -1.80
C ASP A 82 -2.97 22.22 -0.27
N PHE A 83 -3.27 21.14 0.46
CA PHE A 83 -3.33 21.10 1.92
C PHE A 83 -1.93 21.01 2.57
N GLY A 84 -0.86 21.41 1.86
CA GLY A 84 0.47 21.57 2.44
C GLY A 84 1.55 21.97 1.43
N GLU A 85 2.52 22.77 1.89
CA GLU A 85 3.68 23.29 1.13
C GLU A 85 4.55 22.23 0.40
N GLY A 86 4.32 20.94 0.67
CA GLY A 86 4.96 19.81 0.00
C GLY A 86 4.41 19.47 -1.39
N ASP A 87 3.24 19.97 -1.80
CA ASP A 87 2.57 19.46 -3.01
C ASP A 87 3.19 19.95 -4.32
N LYS A 88 3.75 21.17 -4.37
CA LYS A 88 4.44 21.67 -5.58
C LYS A 88 5.64 20.80 -5.96
N LYS A 89 6.46 20.41 -4.98
CA LYS A 89 7.59 19.48 -5.18
C LYS A 89 7.09 18.10 -5.62
N VAL A 90 6.00 17.60 -5.02
CA VAL A 90 5.39 16.31 -5.39
C VAL A 90 4.79 16.33 -6.80
N GLN A 91 4.15 17.43 -7.21
CA GLN A 91 3.62 17.59 -8.57
C GLN A 91 4.74 17.67 -9.62
N GLU A 92 5.83 18.36 -9.33
CA GLU A 92 7.02 18.37 -10.19
C GLU A 92 7.66 16.98 -10.30
N GLU A 93 7.76 16.24 -9.20
CA GLU A 93 8.21 14.85 -9.21
C GLU A 93 7.27 13.94 -10.02
N ARG A 94 5.96 14.13 -9.93
CA ARG A 94 4.98 13.39 -10.75
C ARG A 94 5.17 13.69 -12.24
N LYS A 95 5.35 14.96 -12.62
CA LYS A 95 5.60 15.36 -14.01
C LYS A 95 6.90 14.75 -14.53
N LYS A 96 7.99 14.80 -13.73
CA LYS A 96 9.25 14.12 -14.05
C LYS A 96 9.06 12.61 -14.20
N PHE A 97 8.28 11.99 -13.32
CA PHE A 97 7.97 10.55 -13.38
C PHE A 97 7.13 10.16 -14.61
N GLU A 98 6.21 11.01 -15.06
CA GLU A 98 5.40 10.78 -16.25
C GLU A 98 6.21 10.87 -17.55
N GLN A 99 7.26 11.68 -17.56
CA GLN A 99 8.21 11.80 -18.68
C GLN A 99 9.16 10.60 -18.81
N LEU A 100 9.27 9.75 -17.79
CA LEU A 100 10.14 8.57 -17.83
C LEU A 100 9.60 7.46 -18.74
N PRO A 101 10.48 6.64 -19.35
CA PRO A 101 10.05 5.47 -20.11
C PRO A 101 9.26 4.48 -19.24
N LEU A 102 8.29 3.79 -19.86
CA LEU A 102 7.38 2.85 -19.17
C LEU A 102 8.09 1.81 -18.29
N MET A 103 9.23 1.29 -18.73
CA MET A 103 9.99 0.31 -17.94
C MET A 103 10.60 0.90 -16.67
N GLU A 104 11.06 2.14 -16.72
CA GLU A 104 11.58 2.83 -15.54
C GLU A 104 10.44 3.17 -14.58
N ARG A 105 9.30 3.61 -15.10
CA ARG A 105 8.09 3.85 -14.30
C ARG A 105 7.62 2.60 -13.57
N ILE A 106 7.63 1.44 -14.24
CA ILE A 106 7.29 0.16 -13.61
C ILE A 106 8.31 -0.18 -12.52
N LYS A 107 9.62 -0.08 -12.79
CA LYS A 107 10.65 -0.36 -11.77
C LYS A 107 10.51 0.53 -10.53
N ILE A 108 10.36 1.84 -10.73
CA ILE A 108 10.22 2.80 -9.64
C ILE A 108 8.91 2.55 -8.86
N SER A 109 7.80 2.32 -9.56
CA SER A 109 6.51 2.02 -8.91
C SER A 109 6.55 0.69 -8.15
N ALA A 110 7.22 -0.33 -8.71
CA ALA A 110 7.42 -1.62 -8.06
C ALA A 110 8.30 -1.47 -6.81
N ASN A 111 9.34 -0.63 -6.86
CA ASN A 111 10.20 -0.36 -5.70
C ASN A 111 9.44 0.44 -4.62
N LYS A 112 8.63 1.44 -5.01
CA LYS A 112 7.77 2.22 -4.11
C LYS A 112 6.73 1.35 -3.39
N HIS A 113 6.21 0.32 -4.07
CA HIS A 113 5.24 -0.61 -3.51
C HIS A 113 5.82 -2.00 -3.22
N LYS A 114 7.14 -2.11 -3.06
CA LYS A 114 7.85 -3.40 -2.91
C LYS A 114 7.23 -4.27 -1.84
N TYR A 115 6.93 -3.70 -0.67
CA TYR A 115 6.32 -4.41 0.45
C TYR A 115 4.92 -4.94 0.13
N LYS A 116 4.08 -4.13 -0.53
CA LYS A 116 2.71 -4.53 -0.90
C LYS A 116 2.74 -5.65 -1.96
N ILE A 117 3.66 -5.59 -2.91
CA ILE A 117 3.81 -6.60 -3.95
C ILE A 117 4.32 -7.91 -3.35
N ILE A 118 5.35 -7.86 -2.50
CA ILE A 118 5.91 -9.07 -1.86
C ILE A 118 4.87 -9.75 -0.97
N VAL A 119 4.19 -8.98 -0.10
CA VAL A 119 3.14 -9.51 0.77
C VAL A 119 1.96 -10.03 -0.07
N GLY A 120 1.59 -9.35 -1.15
CA GLY A 120 0.57 -9.78 -2.08
C GLY A 120 0.92 -11.11 -2.77
N THR A 121 2.13 -11.23 -3.30
CA THR A 121 2.65 -12.47 -3.93
C THR A 121 2.75 -13.61 -2.91
N TRP A 122 3.16 -13.31 -1.68
CA TRP A 122 3.18 -14.28 -0.60
C TRP A 122 1.78 -14.79 -0.25
N ALA A 123 0.82 -13.88 -0.04
CA ALA A 123 -0.56 -14.23 0.25
C ALA A 123 -1.21 -14.99 -0.92
N ALA A 124 -0.90 -14.60 -2.17
CA ALA A 124 -1.34 -15.29 -3.36
C ALA A 124 -0.77 -16.71 -3.48
N SER A 125 0.51 -16.90 -3.18
CA SER A 125 1.17 -18.21 -3.15
C SER A 125 0.55 -19.13 -2.09
N LEU A 126 0.28 -18.60 -0.90
CA LEU A 126 -0.41 -19.34 0.16
C LEU A 126 -1.84 -19.69 -0.19
N GLY A 127 -2.62 -18.72 -0.69
CA GLY A 127 -4.00 -18.94 -1.11
C GLY A 127 -4.09 -19.94 -2.25
N GLY A 128 -3.19 -19.85 -3.24
CA GLY A 128 -3.10 -20.78 -4.36
C GLY A 128 -2.73 -22.20 -3.92
N SER A 129 -1.72 -22.34 -3.06
CA SER A 129 -1.31 -23.63 -2.49
C SER A 129 -2.42 -24.26 -1.65
N PHE A 130 -3.08 -23.48 -0.79
CA PHE A 130 -4.22 -23.95 0.01
C PHE A 130 -5.41 -24.38 -0.85
N TRP A 131 -5.72 -23.62 -1.92
CA TRP A 131 -6.76 -23.99 -2.88
C TRP A 131 -6.43 -25.30 -3.60
N TRP A 132 -5.18 -25.47 -4.02
CA TRP A 132 -4.70 -26.69 -4.69
C TRP A 132 -4.78 -27.91 -3.76
N VAL A 133 -4.31 -27.79 -2.52
CA VAL A 133 -4.34 -28.88 -1.53
C VAL A 133 -5.77 -29.27 -1.15
N ASN A 134 -6.68 -28.30 -0.98
CA ASN A 134 -8.08 -28.59 -0.63
C ASN A 134 -8.92 -29.14 -1.79
N ARG A 135 -8.40 -29.13 -3.03
CA ARG A 135 -9.02 -29.80 -4.16
C ARG A 135 -8.91 -31.33 -4.03
N ASP A 136 -7.90 -31.84 -3.33
CA ASP A 136 -7.63 -33.26 -3.27
C ASP A 136 -8.58 -34.00 -2.30
N LYS A 137 -9.35 -34.96 -2.84
CA LYS A 137 -10.47 -35.62 -2.17
C LYS A 137 -10.05 -36.91 -1.46
N TYR A 138 -8.85 -37.41 -1.71
CA TYR A 138 -8.43 -38.76 -1.30
C TYR A 138 -7.80 -38.85 0.10
N MET A 139 -7.77 -37.76 0.87
CA MET A 139 -7.11 -37.72 2.19
C MET A 139 -8.09 -37.63 3.36
N SER A 140 -7.88 -38.46 4.40
CA SER A 140 -8.73 -38.51 5.59
C SER A 140 -8.60 -37.24 6.45
N SER A 141 -9.64 -36.88 7.21
CA SER A 141 -9.66 -35.68 8.07
C SER A 141 -8.51 -35.66 9.08
N SER A 142 -8.09 -36.81 9.58
CA SER A 142 -6.95 -36.94 10.51
C SER A 142 -5.62 -36.65 9.83
N GLN A 143 -5.46 -37.08 8.57
CA GLN A 143 -4.27 -36.79 7.76
C GLN A 143 -4.20 -35.29 7.41
N LYS A 144 -5.35 -34.65 7.13
CA LYS A 144 -5.42 -33.21 6.88
C LYS A 144 -4.97 -32.38 8.07
N LEU A 145 -5.27 -32.82 9.30
CA LEU A 145 -4.84 -32.13 10.52
C LEU A 145 -3.31 -32.15 10.68
N VAL A 146 -2.68 -33.30 10.41
CA VAL A 146 -1.23 -33.45 10.48
C VAL A 146 -0.55 -32.60 9.40
N GLN A 147 -1.07 -32.65 8.17
CA GLN A 147 -0.54 -31.84 7.08
C GLN A 147 -0.76 -30.33 7.34
N ALA A 148 -1.88 -29.95 7.95
CA ALA A 148 -2.16 -28.56 8.34
C ALA A 148 -1.12 -28.03 9.34
N ARG A 149 -0.65 -28.86 10.29
CA ARG A 149 0.44 -28.45 11.20
C ARG A 149 1.76 -28.24 10.46
N MET A 150 2.10 -29.11 9.52
CA MET A 150 3.28 -28.93 8.65
C MET A 150 3.19 -27.66 7.81
N TYR A 151 2.01 -27.37 7.23
CA TYR A 151 1.79 -26.12 6.50
C TYR A 151 1.83 -24.89 7.41
N ALA A 152 1.32 -24.97 8.64
CA ALA A 152 1.41 -23.88 9.61
C ALA A 152 2.88 -23.58 9.98
N GLN A 153 3.70 -24.62 10.13
CA GLN A 153 5.14 -24.45 10.36
C GLN A 153 5.87 -23.89 9.13
N ALA A 154 5.52 -24.33 7.92
CA ALA A 154 6.05 -23.72 6.71
C ALA A 154 5.63 -22.24 6.61
N LEU A 155 4.38 -21.93 6.96
CA LEU A 155 3.83 -20.57 6.97
C LEU A 155 4.61 -19.66 7.92
N THR A 156 4.90 -20.11 9.15
CA THR A 156 5.68 -19.32 10.11
C THR A 156 7.10 -19.05 9.61
N VAL A 157 7.74 -20.04 8.98
CA VAL A 157 9.07 -19.86 8.37
C VAL A 157 9.02 -18.83 7.24
N VAL A 158 8.01 -18.88 6.37
CA VAL A 158 7.90 -17.88 5.30
C VAL A 158 7.55 -16.49 5.84
N ILE A 159 6.75 -16.38 6.91
CA ILE A 159 6.48 -15.10 7.59
C ILE A 159 7.77 -14.53 8.20
N LEU A 160 8.57 -15.37 8.85
CA LEU A 160 9.85 -14.97 9.42
C LEU A 160 10.83 -14.53 8.34
N LEU A 161 10.97 -15.30 7.25
CA LEU A 161 11.83 -14.96 6.12
C LEU A 161 11.36 -13.68 5.42
N GLY A 162 10.05 -13.50 5.24
CA GLY A 162 9.46 -12.26 4.77
C GLY A 162 9.83 -11.10 5.68
N SER A 163 9.70 -11.26 7.00
CA SER A 163 10.06 -10.25 7.99
C SER A 163 11.55 -9.91 8.02
N MET A 164 12.41 -10.91 7.85
CA MET A 164 13.86 -10.73 7.77
C MET A 164 14.28 -10.01 6.49
N LEU A 165 13.72 -10.41 5.33
CA LEU A 165 13.93 -9.71 4.05
C LEU A 165 13.42 -8.26 4.11
N MET A 166 12.32 -8.01 4.84
CA MET A 166 11.84 -6.66 5.11
C MET A 166 12.86 -5.84 5.93
N SER A 167 13.43 -6.42 6.99
CA SER A 167 14.37 -5.74 7.89
C SER A 167 15.72 -5.39 7.25
N VAL A 168 16.28 -6.27 6.42
CA VAL A 168 17.58 -6.02 5.78
C VAL A 168 17.46 -4.91 4.72
N ASN A 169 16.36 -4.89 3.98
CA ASN A 169 16.14 -3.88 2.93
C ASN A 169 15.69 -2.52 3.50
N SER A 170 14.97 -2.49 4.63
CA SER A 170 14.70 -1.24 5.33
C SER A 170 15.98 -0.59 5.85
N MET A 171 16.96 -1.39 6.29
CA MET A 171 18.25 -0.89 6.76
C MET A 171 19.06 -0.17 5.66
N GLN A 172 18.91 -0.59 4.40
CA GLN A 172 19.57 0.04 3.25
C GLN A 172 18.88 1.35 2.83
N ASN A 173 17.55 1.42 2.93
CA ASN A 173 16.79 2.68 2.74
C ASN A 173 16.98 3.67 3.90
N SER A 174 17.12 3.19 5.14
CA SER A 174 17.45 4.04 6.29
C SER A 174 18.81 4.73 6.11
N LYS A 175 19.80 4.07 5.51
CA LYS A 175 21.09 4.71 5.16
C LYS A 175 20.93 5.84 4.13
N ALA A 176 20.01 5.71 3.17
CA ALA A 176 19.71 6.76 2.20
C ALA A 176 18.94 7.93 2.84
N GLN A 177 18.02 7.64 3.77
CA GLN A 177 17.34 8.65 4.58
C GLN A 177 18.31 9.40 5.52
N ASP A 178 19.27 8.68 6.09
CA ASP A 178 20.38 9.23 6.88
C ASP A 178 21.34 10.11 6.05
N GLU A 179 21.25 10.17 4.73
CA GLU A 179 22.00 11.13 3.90
C GLU A 179 21.13 12.31 3.44
N SER A 180 19.80 12.23 3.61
CA SER A 180 18.86 13.26 3.20
C SER A 180 19.08 14.59 3.94
N TRP A 181 19.57 14.56 5.18
CA TRP A 181 19.88 15.78 5.93
C TRP A 181 21.07 16.55 5.31
N LYS A 182 22.01 15.87 4.64
CA LYS A 182 23.13 16.53 3.95
C LYS A 182 22.64 17.33 2.74
N ILE A 183 21.64 16.80 2.04
CA ILE A 183 21.02 17.45 0.88
C ILE A 183 20.19 18.66 1.32
N ILE A 184 19.41 18.51 2.40
CA ILE A 184 18.64 19.61 2.99
C ILE A 184 19.57 20.72 3.50
N ALA A 185 20.65 20.35 4.21
CA ALA A 185 21.65 21.30 4.70
C ALA A 185 22.36 22.06 3.57
N ALA A 186 22.67 21.40 2.45
CA ALA A 186 23.27 22.04 1.27
C ALA A 186 22.28 23.00 0.57
N GLU A 187 21.00 22.61 0.44
CA GLU A 187 19.94 23.47 -0.12
C GLU A 187 19.70 24.72 0.74
N GLU A 188 19.82 24.60 2.08
CA GLU A 188 19.73 25.72 3.02
C GLU A 188 20.94 26.66 2.92
N GLU A 189 22.15 26.11 2.81
CA GLU A 189 23.39 26.88 2.65
C GLU A 189 23.41 27.67 1.32
N GLU A 190 22.88 27.12 0.23
CA GLU A 190 22.71 27.85 -1.03
C GLU A 190 21.68 28.99 -0.91
N ARG A 191 20.60 28.77 -0.13
CA ARG A 191 19.55 29.76 0.12
C ARG A 191 20.07 30.93 0.97
N GLU A 192 20.86 30.63 2.01
CA GLU A 192 21.52 31.62 2.87
C GLU A 192 22.57 32.43 2.09
N LYS A 193 23.36 31.78 1.21
CA LYS A 193 24.31 32.46 0.30
C LYS A 193 23.62 33.37 -0.72
N ALA A 194 22.46 32.97 -1.25
CA ALA A 194 21.66 33.78 -2.16
C ALA A 194 20.99 34.98 -1.46
N ALA A 195 20.66 34.84 -0.17
CA ALA A 195 20.08 35.90 0.66
C ALA A 195 21.13 36.85 1.26
N GLY A 196 22.42 36.50 1.22
CA GLY A 196 23.51 37.30 1.77
C GLY A 196 23.63 37.23 3.30
N GLU A 197 23.01 36.23 3.94
CA GLU A 197 23.09 36.02 5.39
C GLU A 197 24.26 35.08 5.78
N PRO A 198 24.88 35.27 6.96
CA PRO A 198 25.97 34.39 7.40
C PRO A 198 25.44 32.97 7.68
N THR A 199 26.07 31.98 7.05
CA THR A 199 25.65 30.57 7.08
C THR A 199 25.45 30.04 8.50
N ARG A 200 24.24 29.60 8.86
CA ARG A 200 23.88 29.17 10.23
C ARG A 200 24.64 27.92 10.68
N LEU A 201 25.00 27.05 9.73
CA LEU A 201 25.75 25.81 9.97
C LEU A 201 27.22 26.05 10.39
N GLN A 202 27.84 27.18 10.00
CA GLN A 202 29.17 27.57 10.46
C GLN A 202 29.14 27.96 11.95
N HIS A 203 28.05 28.61 12.39
CA HIS A 203 27.86 29.06 13.76
C HIS A 203 27.69 27.89 14.76
N ILE A 204 27.09 26.77 14.32
CA ILE A 204 26.95 25.55 15.14
C ILE A 204 28.29 24.82 15.30
N SER A 205 29.08 24.74 14.23
CA SER A 205 30.43 24.15 14.29
C SER A 205 31.36 24.95 15.19
N ALA A 206 31.26 26.29 15.18
CA ALA A 206 32.02 27.17 16.07
C ALA A 206 31.67 26.94 17.56
N HIS A 207 30.39 26.86 17.90
CA HIS A 207 29.95 26.58 19.29
C HIS A 207 30.32 25.18 19.79
N LYS A 208 30.34 24.16 18.90
CA LYS A 208 30.71 22.79 19.30
C LYS A 208 32.19 22.66 19.67
N HIS A 209 33.05 23.55 19.16
CA HIS A 209 34.46 23.60 19.53
C HIS A 209 34.72 24.34 20.86
N GLU A 210 33.81 25.20 21.31
CA GLU A 210 33.91 25.87 22.61
C GLU A 210 33.38 25.02 23.77
N GLY A 211 32.39 24.15 23.54
CA GLY A 211 31.80 23.28 24.58
C GLY A 211 32.57 22.00 24.93
N LYS A 212 33.82 21.84 24.44
CA LYS A 212 34.68 20.66 24.72
C LYS A 212 36.01 21.03 25.39
N LYS A 213 36.03 22.19 26.07
CA LYS A 213 37.03 22.53 27.07
C LYS A 213 36.27 22.65 28.39
N ASP A 214 36.15 21.53 29.07
CA ASP A 214 36.09 21.36 30.53
C ASP A 214 35.97 19.85 30.83
#